data_AF-A0A9E5K6A1-F1
#
_entry.id   AF-A0A9E5K6A1-F1
#
_cell.length_a   1.000
_cell.length_b   1.000
_cell.length_c   1.000
_cell.angle_alpha   90.00
_cell.angle_beta   90.00
_cell.angle_gamma   90.00
#
_symmetry.space_group_name_H-M   'P 1'
#
loop_
_entity.id
_entity.type
_entity.pdbx_description
1 polymer ?
#
loop_
_entity_poly.entity_id
_entity_poly.type
_entity_poly.pdbx_seq_one_letter_code
_entity_poly.pdbx_strand_id
1 'polypeptide(L)'
;MAKQKISSKQGFSCESIQETKLKKGLRLTAHPTTQRLADVEFMSRALIQALKDGDAEAFKEILAAHLSVTNKERFASRAKISKRTLFRMLSPKGNPTLENIACIVHSLNKAA
;
A
#
# COMPACT_ATOMS: atom_id res chain seq x y z
N MET A 1 15.39 -2.97 -44.54
CA MET A 1 14.30 -2.32 -43.78
C MET A 1 14.90 -1.35 -42.79
N ALA A 2 14.68 -0.04 -42.97
CA ALA A 2 15.26 1.00 -42.11
C ALA A 2 14.42 1.19 -40.84
N LYS A 3 15.04 1.10 -39.66
CA LYS A 3 14.36 1.36 -38.37
C LYS A 3 14.16 2.87 -38.20
N GLN A 4 12.93 3.31 -37.96
CA GLN A 4 12.64 4.69 -37.59
C GLN A 4 13.20 5.02 -36.20
N LYS A 5 13.95 6.13 -36.11
CA LYS A 5 14.47 6.69 -34.85
C LYS A 5 13.29 7.17 -34.00
N ILE A 6 13.09 6.55 -32.85
CA ILE A 6 12.06 6.97 -31.88
C ILE A 6 12.62 8.14 -31.06
N SER A 7 11.79 9.16 -30.85
CA SER A 7 12.12 10.34 -30.03
C SER A 7 12.64 9.91 -28.64
N SER A 8 13.77 10.48 -28.22
CA SER A 8 14.35 10.24 -26.89
C SER A 8 13.34 10.61 -25.82
N LYS A 9 13.18 9.75 -24.79
CA LYS A 9 12.28 9.99 -23.65
C LYS A 9 12.44 11.44 -23.16
N GLN A 10 11.38 12.23 -23.28
CA GLN A 10 11.33 13.58 -22.72
C GLN A 10 11.57 13.49 -21.22
N GLY A 11 12.52 14.27 -20.70
CA GLY A 11 12.76 14.38 -19.28
C GLY A 11 11.50 14.91 -18.57
N PHE A 12 11.29 14.48 -17.32
CA PHE A 12 10.23 15.04 -16.49
C PHE A 12 10.53 16.53 -16.26
N SER A 13 9.72 17.44 -16.81
CA SER A 13 9.85 18.89 -16.61
C SER A 13 8.71 19.38 -15.73
N CYS A 14 9.06 20.02 -14.62
CA CYS A 14 8.13 20.72 -13.74
C CYS A 14 7.84 22.17 -14.20
N GLU A 15 8.46 22.62 -15.29
CA GLU A 15 8.40 24.03 -15.74
C GLU A 15 7.00 24.47 -16.17
N SER A 16 6.13 23.51 -16.52
CA SER A 16 4.74 23.77 -16.92
C SER A 16 3.71 23.60 -15.80
N ILE A 17 4.15 23.23 -14.58
CA ILE A 17 3.26 23.06 -13.44
C ILE A 17 2.86 24.44 -12.92
N GLN A 18 1.56 24.75 -12.96
CA GLN A 18 1.06 26.02 -12.45
C GLN A 18 1.12 26.06 -10.92
N GLU A 19 1.85 27.03 -10.37
CA GLU A 19 1.91 27.26 -8.93
C GLU A 19 0.56 27.81 -8.42
N THR A 20 -0.09 27.07 -7.51
CA THR A 20 -1.34 27.51 -6.89
C THR A 20 -1.06 28.07 -5.49
N LYS A 21 -1.29 29.38 -5.29
CA LYS A 21 -1.12 30.01 -3.98
C LYS A 21 -2.33 29.73 -3.08
N LEU A 22 -2.08 29.29 -1.85
CA LEU A 22 -3.11 29.11 -0.83
C LEU A 22 -3.64 30.48 -0.36
N LYS A 23 -4.94 30.56 -0.06
CA LYS A 23 -5.55 31.77 0.53
C LYS A 23 -4.93 32.06 1.90
N LYS A 24 -4.61 33.34 2.18
CA LYS A 24 -4.11 33.77 3.50
C LYS A 24 -5.15 33.46 4.58
N GLY A 25 -4.70 32.89 5.71
CA GLY A 25 -5.56 32.54 6.84
C GLY A 25 -6.21 31.14 6.76
N LEU A 26 -5.88 30.34 5.74
CA LEU A 26 -6.36 28.96 5.66
C LEU A 26 -5.75 28.13 6.81
N ARG A 27 -6.61 27.55 7.66
CA ARG A 27 -6.19 26.64 8.73
C ARG A 27 -5.77 25.31 8.11
N LEU A 28 -4.47 25.04 8.08
CA LEU A 28 -3.94 23.74 7.69
C LEU A 28 -3.99 22.81 8.90
N THR A 29 -4.63 21.65 8.74
CA THR A 29 -4.57 20.57 9.72
C THR A 29 -3.58 19.52 9.24
N ALA A 30 -2.63 19.15 10.09
CA ALA A 30 -1.80 17.99 9.83
C ALA A 30 -2.71 16.75 9.80
N HIS A 31 -2.74 16.04 8.67
CA HIS A 31 -3.38 14.73 8.57
C HIS A 31 -2.32 13.66 8.80
N PRO A 32 -2.24 13.03 9.98
CA PRO A 32 -1.24 12.00 10.25
C PRO A 32 -1.68 10.67 9.63
N THR A 33 -1.63 10.59 8.30
CA THR A 33 -1.95 9.38 7.53
C THR A 33 -1.04 8.23 7.91
N THR A 34 0.24 8.51 8.15
CA THR A 34 1.23 7.52 8.59
C THR A 34 0.89 6.90 9.94
N GLN A 35 0.37 7.68 10.89
CA GLN A 35 -0.01 7.16 12.21
C GLN A 35 -1.21 6.20 12.11
N ARG A 36 -2.24 6.56 11.32
CA ARG A 36 -3.40 5.69 11.11
C ARG A 36 -3.05 4.40 10.39
N LEU A 37 -2.15 4.47 9.40
CA LEU A 37 -1.69 3.29 8.67
C LEU A 37 -0.78 2.39 9.52
N ALA A 38 -0.18 2.92 10.58
CA ALA A 38 0.64 2.15 11.53
C ALA A 38 -0.19 1.49 12.64
N ASP A 39 -1.41 1.97 12.89
CA ASP A 39 -2.33 1.43 13.88
C ASP A 39 -2.82 0.04 13.48
N VAL A 40 -2.37 -0.98 14.22
CA VAL A 40 -2.65 -2.39 13.93
C VAL A 40 -4.13 -2.72 14.11
N GLU A 41 -4.79 -2.16 15.14
CA GLU A 41 -6.21 -2.40 15.37
C GLU A 41 -7.04 -1.83 14.23
N PHE A 42 -6.79 -0.58 13.85
CA PHE A 42 -7.50 0.07 12.76
C PHE A 42 -7.33 -0.70 11.44
N MET A 43 -6.11 -1.10 11.12
CA MET A 43 -5.82 -1.85 9.89
C MET A 43 -6.41 -3.26 9.91
N SER A 44 -6.41 -3.94 11.05
CA SER A 44 -7.04 -5.27 11.18
C SER A 44 -8.55 -5.22 10.92
N ARG A 45 -9.24 -4.21 11.46
CA ARG A 45 -10.68 -3.99 11.22
C ARG A 45 -10.96 -3.71 9.74
N ALA A 46 -10.14 -2.86 9.12
CA ALA A 46 -10.27 -2.53 7.70
C ALA A 46 -10.06 -3.76 6.79
N LEU A 47 -9.06 -4.59 7.09
CA LEU A 47 -8.82 -5.83 6.34
C LEU A 47 -9.96 -6.84 6.49
N ILE A 48 -10.49 -7.01 7.71
CA ILE A 48 -11.65 -7.88 7.95
C ILE A 48 -12.88 -7.35 7.21
N GLN A 49 -13.07 -6.04 7.18
CA GLN A 49 -14.18 -5.42 6.47
C GLN A 49 -14.08 -5.69 4.95
N ALA A 50 -12.90 -5.52 4.35
CA ALA A 50 -12.68 -5.86 2.94
C ALA A 50 -13.00 -7.33 2.64
N LEU A 51 -12.65 -8.25 3.54
CA LEU A 51 -13.03 -9.67 3.41
C LEU A 51 -14.55 -9.90 3.50
N LYS A 52 -15.25 -9.19 4.41
CA LYS A 52 -16.72 -9.27 4.53
C LYS A 52 -17.42 -8.76 3.29
N ASP A 53 -16.89 -7.70 2.69
CA ASP A 53 -17.44 -7.07 1.49
C ASP A 53 -17.09 -7.87 0.21
N GLY A 54 -16.28 -8.93 0.34
CA GLY A 54 -15.84 -9.75 -0.79
C GLY A 54 -14.84 -9.05 -1.71
N ASP A 55 -14.24 -7.95 -1.26
CA ASP A 55 -13.33 -7.12 -2.05
C ASP A 55 -11.86 -7.51 -1.80
N ALA A 56 -11.37 -8.41 -2.64
CA ALA A 56 -9.97 -8.87 -2.60
C ALA A 56 -8.97 -7.78 -3.04
N GLU A 57 -9.37 -6.84 -3.89
CA GLU A 57 -8.49 -5.75 -4.32
C GLU A 57 -8.30 -4.74 -3.18
N ALA A 58 -9.39 -4.33 -2.54
CA ALA A 58 -9.33 -3.48 -1.35
C ALA A 58 -8.46 -4.11 -0.25
N PHE A 59 -8.58 -5.42 -0.01
CA PHE A 59 -7.72 -6.12 0.93
C PHE A 59 -6.23 -5.96 0.59
N LYS A 60 -5.86 -6.15 -0.69
CA LYS A 60 -4.46 -5.99 -1.14
C LYS A 60 -3.97 -4.55 -0.98
N GLU A 61 -4.79 -3.57 -1.33
CA GLU A 61 -4.44 -2.14 -1.22
C GLU A 61 -4.23 -1.71 0.24
N ILE A 62 -5.16 -2.09 1.13
CA ILE A 62 -5.09 -1.80 2.57
C ILE A 62 -3.81 -2.42 3.16
N LEU A 63 -3.54 -3.70 2.83
CA LEU A 63 -2.35 -4.39 3.31
C LEU A 63 -1.07 -3.76 2.76
N ALA A 64 -1.03 -3.40 1.47
CA ALA A 64 0.10 -2.73 0.85
C ALA A 64 0.38 -1.36 1.50
N ALA A 65 -0.68 -0.61 1.82
CA ALA A 65 -0.59 0.66 2.51
C ALA A 65 -0.01 0.50 3.93
N HIS A 66 -0.51 -0.48 4.71
CA HIS A 66 0.06 -0.81 6.03
C HIS A 66 1.56 -1.17 5.93
N LEU A 67 1.92 -1.98 4.93
CA LEU A 67 3.31 -2.39 4.69
C LEU A 67 4.19 -1.27 4.15
N SER A 68 3.63 -0.14 3.70
CA SER A 68 4.43 1.01 3.25
C SER A 68 4.97 1.83 4.42
N VAL A 69 4.23 1.86 5.53
CA VAL A 69 4.61 2.59 6.75
C VAL A 69 5.25 1.70 7.80
N THR A 70 5.14 0.38 7.68
CA THR A 70 5.75 -0.59 8.59
C THR A 70 6.97 -1.28 7.99
N ASN A 71 7.84 -1.82 8.86
CA ASN A 71 8.99 -2.60 8.42
C ASN A 71 8.53 -3.95 7.81
N LYS A 72 8.50 -4.02 6.48
CA LYS A 72 8.10 -5.19 5.68
C LYS A 72 8.84 -6.48 6.03
N GLU A 73 10.10 -6.36 6.44
CA GLU A 73 10.99 -7.47 6.83
C GLU A 73 10.52 -8.09 8.14
N ARG A 74 10.30 -7.26 9.16
CA ARG A 74 9.78 -7.71 10.45
C ARG A 74 8.38 -8.30 10.31
N PHE A 75 7.54 -7.69 9.46
CA PHE A 75 6.20 -8.20 9.19
C PHE A 75 6.24 -9.60 8.56
N ALA A 76 7.02 -9.78 7.49
CA ALA A 76 7.16 -11.06 6.79
C ALA A 76 7.62 -12.18 7.73
N SER A 77 8.64 -11.92 8.55
CA SER A 77 9.15 -12.87 9.54
C SER A 77 8.09 -13.26 10.58
N ARG A 78 7.33 -12.28 11.09
CA ARG A 78 6.26 -12.52 12.08
C ARG A 78 5.09 -13.29 11.48
N ALA A 79 4.71 -12.98 10.24
CA ALA A 79 3.66 -13.68 9.52
C ALA A 79 4.09 -15.07 9.03
N LYS A 80 5.37 -15.44 9.16
CA LYS A 80 5.96 -16.68 8.61
C LYS A 80 5.78 -16.80 7.09
N ILE A 81 5.73 -15.67 6.39
CA ILE A 81 5.59 -15.60 4.93
C ILE A 81 6.90 -15.07 4.35
N SER A 82 7.40 -15.70 3.28
CA SER A 82 8.58 -15.17 2.58
C SER A 82 8.29 -13.79 1.98
N LYS A 83 9.28 -12.88 1.99
CA LYS A 83 9.15 -11.55 1.36
C LYS A 83 8.68 -11.65 -0.09
N ARG A 84 9.22 -12.61 -0.85
CA ARG A 84 8.81 -12.87 -2.25
C ARG A 84 7.34 -13.23 -2.35
N THR A 85 6.84 -14.12 -1.48
CA THR A 85 5.43 -14.49 -1.43
C THR A 85 4.55 -13.28 -1.10
N LEU A 86 4.96 -12.48 -0.11
CA LEU A 86 4.27 -11.26 0.32
C LEU A 86 4.13 -10.24 -0.83
N PHE A 87 5.20 -9.98 -1.58
CA PHE A 87 5.13 -9.07 -2.73
C PHE A 87 4.37 -9.65 -3.91
N ARG A 88 4.49 -10.96 -4.16
CA ARG A 88 3.77 -11.64 -5.25
C ARG A 88 2.26 -11.58 -5.04
N MET A 89 1.78 -11.85 -3.83
CA MET A 89 0.34 -11.82 -3.55
C MET A 89 -0.25 -10.41 -3.58
N LEU A 90 0.56 -9.37 -3.33
CA LEU A 90 0.17 -7.96 -3.41
C LEU A 90 0.29 -7.37 -4.82
N SER A 91 0.81 -8.13 -5.79
CA SER A 91 0.88 -7.66 -7.17
C SER A 91 -0.53 -7.51 -7.77
N PRO A 92 -0.71 -6.71 -8.83
CA PRO A 92 -2.03 -6.52 -9.45
C PRO A 92 -2.70 -7.83 -9.87
N LYS A 93 -1.91 -8.80 -10.36
CA LYS A 93 -2.38 -10.15 -10.74
C LYS A 93 -2.24 -11.17 -9.60
N GLY A 94 -1.75 -10.74 -8.44
CA GLY A 94 -1.54 -11.57 -7.28
C GLY A 94 -2.87 -11.95 -6.66
N ASN A 95 -3.03 -13.24 -6.35
CA ASN A 95 -4.15 -13.75 -5.59
C ASN A 95 -3.63 -14.38 -4.29
N PRO A 96 -3.85 -13.74 -3.12
CA PRO A 96 -3.49 -14.34 -1.84
C PRO A 96 -4.33 -15.59 -1.58
N THR A 97 -3.68 -16.70 -1.20
CA THR A 97 -4.39 -17.90 -0.76
C THR A 97 -5.03 -17.67 0.60
N LEU A 98 -6.03 -18.48 0.95
CA LEU A 98 -6.65 -18.46 2.27
C LEU A 98 -5.62 -18.65 3.39
N GLU A 99 -4.62 -19.50 3.17
CA GLU A 99 -3.50 -19.70 4.11
C GLU A 99 -2.70 -18.40 4.32
N ASN A 100 -2.35 -17.69 3.24
CA ASN A 100 -1.66 -16.40 3.37
C ASN A 100 -2.50 -15.40 4.18
N ILE A 101 -3.80 -15.30 3.88
CA ILE A 101 -4.73 -14.41 4.58
C ILE A 101 -4.79 -14.77 6.06
N ALA A 102 -4.95 -16.04 6.40
CA ALA A 102 -5.00 -16.50 7.79
C ALA A 102 -3.71 -16.15 8.56
N CYS A 103 -2.54 -16.38 7.95
CA CYS A 103 -1.25 -16.01 8.54
C CYS A 103 -1.12 -14.49 8.76
N ILE A 104 -1.57 -13.68 7.79
CA ILE A 104 -1.55 -12.21 7.87
C ILE A 104 -2.45 -11.72 9.02
N VAL A 105 -3.71 -12.15 9.03
CA VAL A 105 -4.69 -11.75 10.05
C VAL A 105 -4.23 -12.18 11.43
N HIS A 106 -3.73 -13.41 11.58
CA HIS A 106 -3.16 -13.90 12.84
C HIS A 106 -1.96 -13.06 13.30
N SER A 107 -1.05 -12.71 12.37
CA SER A 107 0.13 -11.91 12.69
C SER A 107 -0.19 -10.48 13.12
N LEU A 108 -1.27 -9.91 12.58
CA LEU A 108 -1.77 -8.59 12.95
C LEU A 108 -2.46 -8.64 14.31
N ASN A 109 -3.30 -9.65 14.56
CA ASN A 109 -3.97 -9.80 15.86
C ASN A 109 -2.99 -10.04 17.02
N LYS A 110 -1.85 -10.69 16.77
CA LYS A 110 -0.78 -10.86 17.77
C LYS A 110 0.05 -9.58 18.00
N ALA A 111 -0.04 -8.61 17.09
CA ALA A 111 0.74 -7.39 17.12
C ALA A 111 -0.03 -6.18 17.67
N ALA A 112 -1.35 -6.27 17.74
CA ALA A 112 -2.22 -5.38 18.51
C ALA A 112 -2.10 -5.72 20.00
#